data_AF-A0A7D9IJJ7-F1
#
_entry.id   AF-A0A7D9IJJ7-F1
#
_cell.length_a   1.000
_cell.length_b   1.000
_cell.length_c   1.000
_cell.angle_alpha   90.00
_cell.angle_beta   90.00
_cell.angle_gamma   90.00
#
_symmetry.space_group_name_H-M   'P 1'
#
loop_
_entity.id
_entity.type
_entity.pdbx_description
1 polymer ?
#
loop_
_entity_poly.entity_id
_entity_poly.type
_entity_poly.pdbx_seq_one_letter_code
_entity_poly.pdbx_strand_id
1 'polypeptide(L)' 'MWKTINKLTNKKSKTTTITKLNISNDVTEDPSKILHTFNTYFKTTGENLANEIPDTTDAPESYVTPSNSTFQMQNVSE' A
#
# COMPACT_ATOMS: atom_id res chain seq x y z
N MET A 1 7.13 -13.82 -10.97
CA MET A 1 6.98 -12.36 -11.18
C MET A 1 7.74 -11.53 -10.14
N TRP A 2 7.49 -11.70 -8.83
CA TRP A 2 8.14 -10.90 -7.77
C TRP A 2 9.68 -11.00 -7.71
N LYS A 3 10.26 -12.18 -7.99
CA LYS A 3 11.72 -12.39 -8.06
C LYS A 3 12.40 -11.51 -9.12
N THR A 4 11.77 -11.33 -10.28
CA THR A 4 12.29 -10.52 -11.38
C THR A 4 12.27 -9.04 -11.03
N ILE A 5 11.15 -8.57 -10.45
CA ILE A 5 10.98 -7.18 -10.01
C ILE A 5 12.02 -6.81 -8.93
N ASN A 6 12.23 -7.69 -7.95
CA ASN A 6 13.22 -7.47 -6.89
C ASN A 6 14.66 -7.42 -7.43
N LYS A 7 14.97 -8.20 -8.46
CA LYS A 7 16.29 -8.20 -9.13
C LYS A 7 16.52 -6.90 -9.91
N LEU A 8 15.50 -6.41 -10.61
CA LEU A 8 15.59 -5.18 -11.42
C LEU A 8 15.66 -3.91 -10.57
N THR A 9 14.97 -3.90 -9.42
CA THR A 9 14.90 -2.73 -8.54
C THR A 9 16.07 -2.62 -7.55
N ASN A 10 17.02 -3.57 -7.59
CA ASN A 10 18.17 -3.65 -6.69
C ASN A 10 17.79 -3.43 -5.22
N LYS A 11 16.61 -3.94 -4.84
CA LYS A 11 15.98 -3.64 -3.55
C LYS A 11 16.72 -4.40 -2.46
N LYS A 12 17.66 -3.73 -1.78
CA LYS A 12 18.19 -4.24 -0.51
C LYS A 12 17.01 -4.39 0.45
N SER A 13 16.81 -5.59 0.97
CA SER A 13 15.79 -5.84 1.99
C SER A 13 16.09 -4.97 3.20
N LYS A 14 15.31 -3.90 3.39
CA LYS A 14 15.36 -3.09 4.61
C LYS A 14 14.43 -3.74 5.61
N THR A 15 14.88 -4.84 6.21
CA THR A 15 14.19 -5.42 7.37
C THR A 15 14.64 -4.67 8.60
N THR A 16 13.79 -3.77 9.08
CA THR A 16 13.96 -3.11 10.37
C THR A 16 13.10 -3.84 11.39
N THR A 17 13.70 -4.35 12.46
CA THR A 17 12.96 -4.95 13.56
C THR A 17 12.23 -3.85 14.32
N ILE A 18 10.91 -4.00 14.49
CA ILE A 18 10.11 -3.09 15.30
C ILE A 18 10.27 -3.51 16.76
N THR A 19 10.89 -2.66 17.57
CA THR A 19 11.14 -2.91 19.00
C THR A 19 10.13 -2.21 19.91
N LYS A 20 9.44 -1.19 19.40
CA LYS A 20 8.45 -0.40 20.14
C LYS A 20 7.27 -0.05 19.26
N LEU A 21 6.08 -0.03 19.83
CA LEU A 21 4.84 0.36 19.17
C LEU A 21 4.06 1.31 20.08
N ASN A 22 3.64 2.45 19.55
CA ASN A 22 2.76 3.40 20.24
C ASN A 22 1.32 3.15 19.78
N ILE A 23 0.42 2.89 20.73
CA ILE A 23 -1.00 2.66 20.51
C ILE A 23 -1.76 3.58 21.46
N SER A 24 -2.46 4.58 20.93
CA SER A 24 -3.38 5.43 21.71
C SER A 24 -2.78 5.96 23.04
N ASN A 25 -1.56 6.49 22.98
CA ASN A 25 -0.76 7.01 24.11
C ASN A 25 -0.13 5.96 25.04
N ASP A 26 -0.22 4.67 24.73
CA ASP A 26 0.54 3.62 25.42
C ASP A 26 1.68 3.11 24.52
N VAL A 27 2.89 3.02 25.06
CA VAL A 27 4.07 2.53 24.34
C VAL A 27 4.38 1.14 24.85
N THR A 28 4.23 0.15 23.97
CA THR A 28 4.57 -1.24 24.27
C THR A 28 5.89 -1.63 23.60
N GLU A 29 6.75 -2.28 24.39
CA GLU A 29 7.99 -2.94 23.91
C GLU A 29 7.85 -4.47 23.94
N ASP A 30 6.72 -4.98 24.43
CA ASP A 30 6.42 -6.41 24.49
C ASP A 30 6.17 -6.97 23.07
N PRO A 31 7.03 -7.87 22.57
CA PRO A 31 6.91 -8.42 21.22
C PRO A 31 5.59 -9.15 20.96
N SER A 32 5.04 -9.82 21.97
CA SER A 32 3.77 -10.54 21.85
C SER A 32 2.60 -9.57 21.71
N LYS A 33 2.61 -8.47 22.46
CA LYS A 33 1.61 -7.39 22.30
C LYS A 33 1.74 -6.69 20.96
N ILE A 34 2.97 -6.43 20.50
CA ILE A 34 3.23 -5.85 19.18
C ILE A 34 2.63 -6.74 18.09
N LEU A 35 2.97 -8.03 18.10
CA LEU A 35 2.48 -8.99 17.11
C LEU A 35 0.95 -9.10 17.14
N HIS A 36 0.37 -9.21 18.34
CA HIS A 36 -1.07 -9.28 18.51
C HIS A 36 -1.76 -8.02 17.94
N THR A 37 -1.23 -6.84 18.23
CA THR A 37 -1.78 -5.57 17.73
C THR A 37 -1.75 -5.52 16.20
N PHE A 38 -0.62 -5.86 15.58
CA PHE A 38 -0.51 -5.88 14.13
C PHE A 38 -1.51 -6.85 13.49
N ASN A 39 -1.60 -8.06 14.03
CA ASN A 39 -2.53 -9.06 13.51
C ASN A 39 -3.98 -8.62 13.65
N THR A 40 -4.34 -8.04 14.80
CA THR A 40 -5.69 -7.53 15.03
C THR A 40 -6.03 -6.40 14.06
N TYR A 41 -5.14 -5.42 13.90
CA TYR A 41 -5.34 -4.29 12.99
C TYR A 41 -5.49 -4.76 11.53
N PHE A 42 -4.54 -5.54 11.03
CA PHE A 42 -4.53 -5.93 9.61
C PHE A 42 -5.59 -6.98 9.27
N LYS A 43 -6.11 -7.73 10.26
CA LYS A 43 -7.28 -8.59 10.06
C LYS A 43 -8.53 -7.79 9.69
N THR A 44 -8.73 -6.62 10.29
CA THR A 44 -9.95 -5.82 10.11
C THR A 44 -9.78 -4.66 9.15
N THR A 45 -8.54 -4.29 8.79
CA THR A 45 -8.27 -3.12 7.93
C THR A 45 -9.01 -3.20 6.59
N GLY A 46 -9.05 -4.39 5.96
CA GLY A 46 -9.75 -4.55 4.67
C GLY A 46 -11.25 -4.28 4.77
N GLU A 47 -11.91 -4.82 5.79
CA GLU A 47 -13.34 -4.60 6.04
C GLU A 47 -13.62 -3.14 6.40
N ASN A 48 -12.78 -2.53 7.25
CA ASN A 48 -12.92 -1.13 7.63
C ASN A 48 -12.80 -0.21 6.40
N LEU A 49 -11.80 -0.44 5.55
CA LEU A 49 -11.61 0.34 4.31
C LEU A 49 -12.79 0.14 3.35
N ALA A 50 -13.30 -1.07 3.22
CA ALA A 50 -14.46 -1.34 2.37
C ALA A 50 -15.70 -0.60 2.86
N ASN A 51 -15.93 -0.57 4.17
CA ASN A 51 -17.06 0.13 4.78
C ASN A 51 -16.94 1.67 4.69
N GLU A 52 -15.73 2.20 4.53
CA GLU A 52 -15.48 3.63 4.32
C GLU A 52 -15.70 4.06 2.85
N ILE A 53 -15.71 3.11 1.91
CA ILE A 53 -16.04 3.41 0.50
C ILE A 53 -17.55 3.66 0.42
N PRO A 54 -18.00 4.86 0.02
CA PRO A 54 -19.42 5.14 -0.14
C PRO A 54 -20.00 4.29 -1.26
N ASP A 55 -21.19 3.75 -1.04
CA ASP A 55 -21.97 3.14 -2.11
C ASP A 55 -22.25 4.20 -3.18
N THR A 56 -21.93 3.86 -4.43
CA THR A 56 -22.13 4.73 -5.59
C THR A 56 -22.79 3.95 -6.71
N THR A 57 -23.72 4.60 -7.39
CA THR A 57 -24.32 4.11 -8.64
C THR A 57 -23.52 4.56 -9.86
N ASP A 58 -22.45 5.32 -9.67
CA ASP A 58 -21.66 5.87 -10.75
C ASP A 58 -20.87 4.76 -11.44
N ALA A 59 -20.93 4.76 -12.77
CA ALA A 59 -20.14 3.85 -13.57
C ALA A 59 -18.64 4.19 -13.40
N PRO A 60 -17.72 3.20 -13.36
CA PRO A 60 -16.29 3.44 -13.18
C PRO A 60 -15.69 4.49 -14.13
N GLU A 61 -16.25 4.62 -15.32
CA GLU A 61 -15.87 5.57 -16.35
C GLU A 61 -16.08 7.04 -15.94
N SER A 62 -16.99 7.32 -14.99
CA SER A 62 -17.23 8.68 -14.47
C SER A 62 -16.03 9.22 -13.68
N TYR A 63 -15.20 8.33 -13.13
CA TYR A 63 -13.98 8.67 -12.40
C TYR A 63 -12.77 8.86 -13.32
N VAL A 64 -12.91 8.58 -14.61
CA VAL A 64 -11.84 8.71 -15.60
C VAL A 64 -12.10 9.95 -16.44
N THR A 65 -11.36 11.02 -16.20
CA THR A 65 -11.31 12.15 -17.13
C THR A 65 -10.36 11.82 -18.27
N PRO A 66 -10.82 11.83 -19.54
CA PRO A 66 -9.93 11.67 -20.68
C PRO A 66 -8.84 12.74 -20.66
N SER A 67 -7.58 12.30 -20.66
CA SER A 67 -6.46 13.21 -20.87
C SER A 67 -6.37 13.51 -22.38
N ASN A 68 -6.43 14.79 -22.75
CA ASN A 68 -6.14 15.25 -24.12
C ASN A 68 -4.65 15.09 -24.51
N SER A 69 -3.81 14.64 -23.59
CA SER A 69 -2.39 14.39 -23.82
C SER A 69 -2.21 13.07 -24.56
N THR A 70 -1.76 13.15 -25.80
CA THR A 70 -1.35 11.97 -26.57
C THR A 70 0.11 11.64 -26.24
N PHE A 71 0.36 10.45 -25.71
CA PHE A 71 1.71 9.93 -25.58
C PHE A 71 2.27 9.61 -26.97
N GLN A 72 3.41 10.17 -27.32
CA GLN A 72 4.11 9.92 -28.59
C GLN A 72 5.50 9.35 -28.29
N MET A 73 5.80 8.18 -28.85
CA MET A 73 7.16 7.66 -28.86
C MET A 73 7.92 8.34 -30.00
N GLN A 74 8.93 9.13 -29.67
CA GLN A 74 9.89 9.62 -30.66
C GLN A 74 11.09 8.68 -30.71
N ASN A 75 11.44 8.26 -31.92
CA ASN A 75 12.72 7.59 -32.15
C ASN A 75 13.83 8.65 -32.03
N VAL A 76 14.82 8.37 -31.19
CA VAL A 76 16.03 9.19 -31.10
C VAL A 76 16.90 8.82 -32.30
N SER A 77 17.14 9.78 -33.21
CA SER A 77 18.09 9.61 -34.32
C SER A 77 19.51 9.92 -33.85
N GLU A 78 20.46 9.05 -34.22
CA GLU A 78 21.92 9.19 -34.01
C GLU A 78 22.54 10.33 -34.84
#